data_AF-A0A5B6TIU4-F1
#
_entry.id   AF-A0A5B6TIU4-F1
#
_cell.length_a   1.000
_cell.length_b   1.000
_cell.length_c   1.000
_cell.angle_alpha   90.00
_cell.angle_beta   90.00
_cell.angle_gamma   90.00
#
_symmetry.space_group_name_H-M   'P 1'
#
loop_
_entity.id
_entity.type
_entity.pdbx_description
1 polymer ?
#
loop_
_entity_poly.entity_id
_entity_poly.type
_entity_poly.pdbx_seq_one_letter_code
_entity_poly.pdbx_strand_id
1 'polypeptide(L)'
;MKRLAVFSLVGLLLVSGGTASAVEIAGTEYSTVVRDKQSAKAEKKRAKLLAKAARKDEKYQHALAKSKAKYERDQANLKEEYNRKQHRLNDRLTKAGNTTGSYEEEMARLKNDYEQERQALQTKYERQRDARQAAWQAERNAPTGTSFTNPF
;
A
#
# COMPACT_ATOMS: atom_id res chain seq x y z
N MET A 1 -4.47 -66.18 -23.26
CA MET A 1 -3.52 -67.28 -23.58
C MET A 1 -2.11 -66.71 -23.41
N LYS A 2 -1.31 -67.05 -22.38
CA LYS A 2 -0.25 -68.10 -22.36
C LYS A 2 0.45 -68.21 -23.75
N ARG A 3 1.76 -68.02 -23.97
CA ARG A 3 2.99 -68.55 -23.32
C ARG A 3 4.25 -67.76 -23.79
N LEU A 4 5.24 -67.49 -22.91
CA LEU A 4 6.64 -68.01 -22.85
C LEU A 4 7.48 -67.80 -24.14
N ALA A 5 8.52 -66.96 -24.16
CA ALA A 5 9.86 -67.03 -23.53
C ALA A 5 10.93 -67.63 -24.48
N VAL A 6 12.03 -66.91 -24.73
CA VAL A 6 13.37 -67.49 -25.03
C VAL A 6 14.47 -66.52 -24.57
N PHE A 7 15.41 -67.06 -23.80
CA PHE A 7 16.67 -66.50 -23.29
C PHE A 7 17.79 -66.51 -24.34
N SER A 8 18.73 -65.57 -24.20
CA SER A 8 20.20 -65.62 -24.49
C SER A 8 20.66 -64.23 -24.97
N LEU A 9 21.84 -63.70 -24.66
CA LEU A 9 23.10 -64.31 -24.29
C LEU A 9 23.96 -63.28 -23.54
N VAL A 10 24.75 -63.81 -22.63
CA VAL A 10 25.84 -63.23 -21.84
C VAL A 10 26.77 -62.31 -22.65
N GLY A 11 26.98 -61.09 -22.15
CA GLY A 11 28.11 -60.22 -22.50
C GLY A 11 29.05 -60.06 -21.31
N LEU A 12 30.19 -60.75 -21.38
CA LEU A 12 31.33 -60.73 -20.46
C LEU A 12 32.21 -59.48 -20.74
N LEU A 13 33.02 -59.07 -19.75
CA LEU A 13 33.98 -57.94 -19.65
C LEU A 13 33.40 -56.71 -18.89
N LEU A 14 34.01 -56.14 -17.84
CA LEU A 14 35.41 -56.12 -17.40
C LEU A 14 35.51 -56.18 -15.87
N VAL A 15 36.46 -56.98 -15.39
CA VAL A 15 37.13 -56.80 -14.09
C VAL A 15 38.26 -55.80 -14.30
N SER A 16 38.24 -54.66 -13.61
CA SER A 16 39.45 -54.05 -13.04
C SER A 16 39.12 -52.77 -12.26
N GLY A 17 39.45 -52.81 -10.96
CA GLY A 17 40.03 -51.65 -10.28
C GLY A 17 39.05 -50.65 -9.67
N GLY A 18 39.06 -50.57 -8.34
CA GLY A 18 38.59 -49.40 -7.63
C GLY A 18 37.77 -49.72 -6.40
N THR A 19 38.43 -50.15 -5.32
CA THR A 19 37.95 -49.86 -3.98
C THR A 19 37.85 -48.34 -3.83
N ALA A 20 36.66 -47.78 -3.92
CA ALA A 20 36.37 -46.41 -3.51
C ALA A 20 35.12 -46.44 -2.63
N SER A 21 35.38 -46.73 -1.37
CA SER A 21 34.87 -45.99 -0.22
C SER A 21 33.41 -45.51 -0.30
N ALA A 22 32.56 -46.17 0.48
CA ALA A 22 31.34 -45.62 1.00
C ALA A 22 31.63 -44.31 1.79
N VAL A 23 31.71 -43.16 1.11
CA VAL A 23 31.77 -41.81 1.71
C VAL A 23 31.09 -40.80 0.78
N GLU A 24 29.82 -40.99 0.41
CA GLU A 24 29.05 -39.94 -0.28
C GLU A 24 27.62 -39.72 0.25
N ILE A 25 27.22 -40.43 1.31
CA ILE A 25 25.88 -40.28 1.91
C ILE A 25 25.88 -39.20 3.03
N ALA A 26 27.00 -38.97 3.71
CA ALA A 26 27.07 -37.96 4.78
C ALA A 26 27.18 -36.51 4.25
N GLY A 27 27.75 -36.31 3.05
CA GLY A 27 27.93 -34.96 2.48
C GLY A 27 26.66 -34.39 1.84
N THR A 28 25.77 -35.24 1.36
CA THR A 28 24.50 -34.86 0.74
C THR A 28 23.44 -34.46 1.78
N GLU A 29 23.31 -35.21 2.88
CA GLU A 29 22.40 -34.84 3.99
C GLU A 29 22.84 -33.58 4.73
N TYR A 30 24.16 -33.36 4.92
CA TYR A 30 24.65 -32.12 5.54
C TYR A 30 24.44 -30.90 4.62
N SER A 31 24.57 -31.09 3.31
CA SER A 31 24.35 -30.07 2.28
C SER A 31 22.88 -29.67 2.15
N THR A 32 21.93 -30.62 2.18
CA THR A 32 20.49 -30.33 2.17
C THR A 32 20.06 -29.61 3.44
N VAL A 33 20.49 -30.06 4.62
CA VAL A 33 20.16 -29.41 5.91
C VAL A 33 20.69 -27.97 6.00
N VAL A 34 21.88 -27.68 5.44
CA VAL A 34 22.42 -26.31 5.40
C VAL A 34 21.64 -25.44 4.41
N ARG A 35 21.29 -25.96 3.21
CA ARG A 35 20.42 -25.26 2.25
C ARG A 35 19.03 -24.98 2.83
N ASP A 36 18.45 -25.94 3.54
CA ASP A 36 17.13 -25.81 4.18
C ASP A 36 17.14 -24.78 5.31
N LYS A 37 18.23 -24.73 6.10
CA LYS A 37 18.41 -23.67 7.10
C LYS A 37 18.61 -22.29 6.47
N GLN A 38 19.28 -22.22 5.31
CA GLN A 38 19.53 -20.95 4.60
C GLN A 38 18.26 -20.46 3.87
N SER A 39 17.49 -21.37 3.27
CA SER A 39 16.19 -21.07 2.65
C SER A 39 15.16 -20.64 3.71
N ALA A 40 15.07 -21.33 4.85
CA ALA A 40 14.20 -20.94 5.96
C ALA A 40 14.55 -19.55 6.53
N LYS A 41 15.85 -19.21 6.62
CA LYS A 41 16.29 -17.86 7.00
C LYS A 41 15.91 -16.81 5.96
N ALA A 42 16.05 -17.11 4.67
CA ALA A 42 15.66 -16.21 3.59
C ALA A 42 14.14 -15.98 3.56
N GLU A 43 13.35 -17.04 3.73
CA GLU A 43 11.90 -16.97 3.80
C GLU A 43 11.43 -16.17 5.03
N LYS A 44 12.01 -16.42 6.21
CA LYS A 44 11.70 -15.63 7.41
C LYS A 44 12.03 -14.14 7.23
N LYS A 45 13.15 -13.81 6.54
CA LYS A 45 13.50 -12.42 6.19
C LYS A 45 12.46 -11.83 5.23
N ARG A 46 12.06 -12.56 4.18
CA ARG A 46 11.03 -12.14 3.23
C ARG A 46 9.69 -11.90 3.93
N ALA A 47 9.24 -12.83 4.76
CA ALA A 47 8.01 -12.70 5.54
C ALA A 47 8.05 -11.46 6.45
N LYS A 48 9.18 -11.19 7.12
CA LYS A 48 9.35 -9.99 7.95
C LYS A 48 9.28 -8.70 7.14
N LEU A 49 9.86 -8.67 5.93
CA LEU A 49 9.78 -7.52 5.03
C LEU A 49 8.35 -7.29 4.54
N LEU A 50 7.65 -8.35 4.14
CA LEU A 50 6.24 -8.29 3.73
C LEU A 50 5.34 -7.79 4.87
N ALA A 51 5.51 -8.31 6.08
CA ALA A 51 4.76 -7.86 7.25
C ALA A 51 5.04 -6.38 7.59
N LYS A 52 6.30 -5.93 7.43
CA LYS A 52 6.66 -4.52 7.62
C LYS A 52 6.01 -3.63 6.56
N ALA A 53 6.00 -4.05 5.29
CA ALA A 53 5.33 -3.33 4.22
C ALA A 53 3.81 -3.23 4.45
N ALA A 54 3.15 -4.35 4.79
CA ALA A 54 1.72 -4.39 5.08
C ALA A 54 1.33 -3.41 6.21
N ARG A 55 2.11 -3.36 7.30
CA ARG A 55 1.88 -2.41 8.40
C ARG A 55 2.03 -0.95 7.98
N LYS A 56 2.94 -0.64 7.04
CA LYS A 56 3.10 0.72 6.52
C LYS A 56 1.90 1.11 5.65
N ASP A 57 1.45 0.19 4.80
CA ASP A 57 0.27 0.40 3.96
C ASP A 57 -0.99 0.62 4.80
N GLU A 58 -1.19 -0.18 5.85
CA GLU A 58 -2.31 -0.01 6.77
C GLU A 58 -2.31 1.37 7.45
N LYS A 59 -1.14 1.82 7.96
CA LYS A 59 -1.00 3.15 8.54
C LYS A 59 -1.32 4.25 7.52
N TYR A 60 -0.88 4.08 6.29
CA TYR A 60 -1.16 5.01 5.20
C TYR A 60 -2.67 5.09 4.90
N GLN A 61 -3.34 3.95 4.75
CA GLN A 61 -4.78 3.89 4.52
C GLN A 61 -5.58 4.50 5.67
N HIS A 62 -5.20 4.22 6.91
CA HIS A 62 -5.84 4.82 8.08
C HIS A 62 -5.67 6.36 8.10
N ALA A 63 -4.49 6.87 7.76
CA ALA A 63 -4.25 8.31 7.67
C ALA A 63 -5.08 8.98 6.55
N LEU A 64 -5.21 8.33 5.39
CA LEU A 64 -6.08 8.78 4.31
C LEU A 64 -7.54 8.83 4.75
N ALA A 65 -8.06 7.74 5.34
CA ALA A 65 -9.43 7.66 5.82
C ALA A 65 -9.74 8.76 6.84
N LYS A 66 -8.84 8.97 7.82
CA LYS A 66 -8.97 10.04 8.80
C LYS A 66 -8.99 11.43 8.16
N SER A 67 -8.12 11.68 7.19
CA SER A 67 -8.08 12.96 6.46
C SER A 67 -9.34 13.19 5.64
N LYS A 68 -9.89 12.14 5.02
CA LYS A 68 -11.14 12.20 4.25
C LYS A 68 -12.32 12.51 5.14
N ALA A 69 -12.47 11.79 6.26
CA ALA A 69 -13.53 12.03 7.23
C ALA A 69 -13.50 13.46 7.78
N LYS A 70 -12.30 14.00 8.04
CA LYS A 70 -12.13 15.40 8.44
C LYS A 70 -12.61 16.36 7.35
N TYR A 71 -12.23 16.13 6.09
CA TYR A 71 -12.65 16.94 4.95
C TYR A 71 -14.18 16.95 4.79
N GLU A 72 -14.82 15.78 4.86
CA GLU A 72 -16.28 15.65 4.76
C GLU A 72 -17.01 16.39 5.89
N ARG A 73 -16.50 16.28 7.12
CA ARG A 73 -17.04 17.03 8.26
C ARG A 73 -16.86 18.55 8.07
N ASP A 74 -15.70 18.98 7.61
CA ASP A 74 -15.44 20.41 7.39
C ASP A 74 -16.32 20.97 6.25
N GLN A 75 -16.60 20.18 5.21
CA GLN A 75 -17.58 20.50 4.14
C GLN A 75 -19.00 20.63 4.70
N ALA A 76 -19.43 19.69 5.54
CA ALA A 76 -20.74 19.74 6.17
C ALA A 76 -20.88 21.00 7.05
N ASN A 77 -19.89 21.28 7.89
CA ASN A 77 -19.86 22.47 8.74
C ASN A 77 -19.93 23.76 7.91
N LEU A 78 -19.20 23.83 6.79
CA LEU A 78 -19.22 24.98 5.88
C LEU A 78 -20.63 25.21 5.31
N LYS A 79 -21.31 24.15 4.88
CA LYS A 79 -22.69 24.23 4.37
C LYS A 79 -23.66 24.68 5.46
N GLU A 80 -23.54 24.15 6.67
CA GLU A 80 -24.37 24.58 7.79
C GLU A 80 -24.13 26.05 8.15
N GLU A 81 -22.88 26.51 8.13
CA GLU A 81 -22.57 27.89 8.40
C GLU A 81 -23.16 28.83 7.34
N TYR A 82 -23.07 28.45 6.07
CA TYR A 82 -23.74 29.15 4.98
C TYR A 82 -25.25 29.25 5.22
N ASN A 83 -25.93 28.14 5.55
CA ASN A 83 -27.36 28.14 5.86
C ASN A 83 -27.68 29.06 7.06
N ARG A 84 -26.88 29.00 8.14
CA ARG A 84 -27.05 29.89 9.31
C ARG A 84 -26.87 31.36 8.95
N LYS A 85 -25.94 31.70 8.05
CA LYS A 85 -25.74 33.07 7.55
C LYS A 85 -26.93 33.51 6.69
N GLN A 86 -27.45 32.64 5.82
CA GLN A 86 -28.66 32.92 5.04
C GLN A 86 -29.87 33.23 5.92
N HIS A 87 -30.12 32.41 6.95
CA HIS A 87 -31.23 32.65 7.88
C HIS A 87 -31.09 33.98 8.61
N ARG A 88 -29.90 34.27 9.15
CA ARG A 88 -29.63 35.55 9.83
C ARG A 88 -29.78 36.75 8.91
N LEU A 89 -29.36 36.63 7.66
CA LEU A 89 -29.52 37.69 6.65
C LEU A 89 -31.01 37.95 6.39
N ASN A 90 -31.78 36.89 6.19
CA ASN A 90 -33.23 37.00 5.99
C ASN A 90 -33.93 37.63 7.20
N ASP A 91 -33.64 37.17 8.42
CA ASP A 91 -34.24 37.69 9.64
C ASP A 91 -33.92 39.18 9.85
N ARG A 92 -32.67 39.58 9.56
CA ARG A 92 -32.23 40.97 9.70
C ARG A 92 -32.96 41.88 8.71
N LEU A 93 -33.05 41.48 7.44
CA LEU A 93 -33.64 42.32 6.39
C LEU A 93 -35.16 42.38 6.50
N THR A 94 -35.81 41.29 6.92
CA THR A 94 -37.23 41.28 7.27
C THR A 94 -37.53 42.28 8.39
N LYS A 95 -36.70 42.32 9.45
CA LYS A 95 -36.87 43.27 10.57
C LYS A 95 -36.56 44.71 10.20
N ALA A 96 -35.61 44.94 9.29
CA ALA A 96 -35.16 46.27 8.89
C ALA A 96 -36.08 46.94 7.84
N GLY A 97 -37.08 46.22 7.29
CA GLY A 97 -37.93 46.74 6.21
C GLY A 97 -37.15 47.03 4.93
N ASN A 98 -36.04 46.32 4.72
CA ASN A 98 -35.08 46.63 3.66
C ASN A 98 -35.59 46.20 2.28
N THR A 99 -35.12 46.84 1.22
CA THR A 99 -35.56 46.56 -0.16
C THR A 99 -34.92 45.29 -0.73
N THR A 100 -35.62 44.62 -1.66
CA THR A 100 -35.20 43.35 -2.29
C THR A 100 -33.79 43.41 -2.88
N GLY A 101 -33.38 44.55 -3.45
CA GLY A 101 -32.04 44.70 -4.04
C GLY A 101 -30.89 44.52 -3.04
N SER A 102 -31.04 45.02 -1.80
CA SER A 102 -30.03 44.84 -0.75
C SER A 102 -29.94 43.37 -0.31
N TYR A 103 -31.04 42.61 -0.35
CA TYR A 103 -31.03 41.19 -0.02
C TYR A 103 -30.28 40.37 -1.07
N GLU A 104 -30.55 40.63 -2.35
CA GLU A 104 -29.94 39.90 -3.47
C GLU A 104 -28.42 40.10 -3.53
N GLU A 105 -27.94 41.33 -3.35
CA GLU A 105 -26.51 41.62 -3.32
C GLU A 105 -25.80 40.89 -2.16
N GLU A 106 -26.37 40.92 -0.97
CA GLU A 106 -25.79 40.24 0.20
C GLU A 106 -25.82 38.72 0.06
N MET A 107 -26.89 38.17 -0.51
CA MET A 107 -26.99 36.74 -0.84
C MET A 107 -25.96 36.32 -1.88
N ALA A 108 -25.72 37.15 -2.90
CA ALA A 108 -24.71 36.90 -3.92
C ALA A 108 -23.29 36.88 -3.30
N ARG A 109 -22.98 37.85 -2.42
CA ARG A 109 -21.71 37.87 -1.67
C ARG A 109 -21.56 36.63 -0.81
N LEU A 110 -22.59 36.29 -0.03
CA LEU A 110 -22.57 35.11 0.84
C LEU A 110 -22.36 33.80 0.07
N LYS A 111 -22.98 33.67 -1.11
CA LYS A 111 -22.78 32.52 -1.99
C LYS A 111 -21.35 32.47 -2.54
N ASN A 112 -20.81 33.59 -2.99
CA ASN A 112 -19.45 33.67 -3.49
C ASN A 112 -18.43 33.30 -2.40
N ASP A 113 -18.60 33.80 -1.18
CA ASP A 113 -17.74 33.46 -0.04
C ASP A 113 -17.78 31.94 0.25
N TYR A 114 -18.99 31.36 0.27
CA TYR A 114 -19.15 29.91 0.43
C TYR A 114 -18.45 29.10 -0.68
N GLU A 115 -18.57 29.52 -1.94
CA GLU A 115 -17.93 28.83 -3.07
C GLU A 115 -16.40 28.92 -3.00
N GLN A 116 -15.85 30.08 -2.63
CA GLN A 116 -14.42 30.28 -2.43
C GLN A 116 -13.89 29.42 -1.28
N GLU A 117 -14.56 29.43 -0.13
CA GLU A 117 -14.18 28.60 1.02
C GLU A 117 -14.26 27.10 0.67
N ARG A 118 -15.30 26.68 -0.06
CA ARG A 118 -15.48 25.29 -0.51
C ARG A 118 -14.32 24.86 -1.40
N GLN A 119 -13.94 25.70 -2.37
CA GLN A 119 -12.84 25.43 -3.30
C GLN A 119 -11.49 25.42 -2.58
N ALA A 120 -11.27 26.34 -1.64
CA ALA A 120 -10.07 26.37 -0.81
C ALA A 120 -9.94 25.10 0.03
N LEU A 121 -11.05 24.63 0.62
CA LEU A 121 -11.10 23.40 1.40
C LEU A 121 -10.79 22.17 0.55
N GLN A 122 -11.35 22.08 -0.65
CA GLN A 122 -11.06 21.00 -1.60
C GLN A 122 -9.59 21.00 -2.03
N THR A 123 -9.08 22.14 -2.51
CA THR A 123 -7.68 22.29 -2.93
C THR A 123 -6.71 21.92 -1.82
N LYS A 124 -7.00 22.33 -0.58
CA LYS A 124 -6.20 21.97 0.59
C LYS A 124 -6.20 20.46 0.85
N TYR A 125 -7.37 19.81 0.76
CA TYR A 125 -7.47 18.36 0.95
C TYR A 125 -6.71 17.59 -0.14
N GLU A 126 -6.89 17.94 -1.41
CA GLU A 126 -6.24 17.28 -2.55
C GLU A 126 -4.72 17.39 -2.46
N ARG A 127 -4.20 18.60 -2.24
CA ARG A 127 -2.76 18.82 -2.04
C ARG A 127 -2.18 17.97 -0.91
N GLN A 128 -2.89 17.87 0.22
CA GLN A 128 -2.43 17.05 1.34
C GLN A 128 -2.52 15.56 1.04
N ARG A 129 -3.56 15.10 0.34
CA ARG A 129 -3.70 13.72 -0.13
C ARG A 129 -2.54 13.36 -1.04
N ASP A 130 -2.26 14.20 -2.03
CA ASP A 130 -1.23 13.95 -3.04
C ASP A 130 0.17 13.96 -2.43
N ALA A 131 0.45 14.89 -1.51
CA ALA A 131 1.70 14.90 -0.76
C ALA A 131 1.89 13.60 0.05
N ARG A 132 0.83 13.07 0.68
CA ARG A 132 0.91 11.80 1.42
C ARG A 132 1.10 10.61 0.48
N GLN A 133 0.41 10.59 -0.66
CA GLN A 133 0.55 9.56 -1.68
C GLN A 133 1.98 9.53 -2.23
N ALA A 134 2.55 10.69 -2.55
CA ALA A 134 3.93 10.82 -3.01
C ALA A 134 4.93 10.36 -1.95
N ALA A 135 4.74 10.76 -0.68
CA ALA A 135 5.59 10.33 0.43
C ALA A 135 5.54 8.81 0.64
N TRP A 136 4.35 8.21 0.59
CA TRP A 136 4.18 6.76 0.72
C TRP A 136 4.82 6.00 -0.46
N GLN A 137 4.67 6.49 -1.69
CA GLN A 137 5.34 5.91 -2.86
C GLN A 137 6.86 6.00 -2.76
N ALA A 138 7.39 7.16 -2.37
CA ALA A 138 8.83 7.36 -2.15
C ALA A 138 9.37 6.40 -1.08
N GLU A 139 8.65 6.19 0.02
CA GLU A 139 9.07 5.28 1.08
C GLU A 139 9.06 3.80 0.64
N ARG A 140 8.17 3.42 -0.29
CA ARG A 140 8.14 2.06 -0.88
C ARG A 140 9.23 1.83 -1.91
N ASN A 141 9.57 2.86 -2.67
CA ASN A 141 10.58 2.80 -3.72
C ASN A 141 12.00 3.07 -3.20
N ALA A 142 12.13 3.57 -1.97
CA ALA A 142 13.42 3.75 -1.33
C ALA A 142 14.17 2.40 -1.31
N PRO A 143 15.40 2.33 -1.85
CA PRO A 143 16.17 1.10 -1.83
C PRO A 143 16.33 0.66 -0.38
N THR A 144 15.65 -0.43 -0.01
CA THR A 144 15.92 -1.12 1.24
C THR A 144 17.36 -1.57 1.13
N GLY A 145 18.28 -0.95 1.89
CA GLY A 145 19.74 -1.06 1.79
C GLY A 145 20.31 -2.48 1.88
N THR A 146 20.00 -3.29 0.88
CA THR A 146 20.57 -4.58 0.55
C THR A 146 20.92 -4.57 -0.93
N SER A 147 21.42 -3.43 -1.44
CA SER A 147 22.35 -3.46 -2.55
C SER A 147 23.61 -4.13 -2.02
N PHE A 148 23.73 -5.44 -2.22
CA PHE A 148 25.03 -6.10 -2.19
C PHE A 148 25.85 -5.46 -3.32
N THR A 149 26.53 -4.37 -3.03
CA THR A 149 27.72 -3.96 -3.78
C THR A 149 28.75 -5.03 -3.46
N ASN A 150 28.89 -5.99 -4.35
CA ASN A 150 29.97 -6.98 -4.31
C ASN A 150 31.24 -6.23 -4.73
N PRO A 151 32.24 -6.03 -3.85
CA PRO A 151 33.51 -5.42 -4.24
C PRO A 151 34.50 -6.54 -4.55
N PHE A 152 34.27 -7.27 -5.65
CA PHE A 152 35.25 -8.16 -6.26
C PHE A 152 35.04 -8.17 -7.76
#